data_AF-A0A2U1W1N7-F1
#
_entry.id   AF-A0A2U1W1N7-F1
#
_cell.length_a   1.000
_cell.length_b   1.000
_cell.length_c   1.000
_cell.angle_alpha   90.00
_cell.angle_beta   90.00
_cell.angle_gamma   90.00
#
_symmetry.space_group_name_H-M   'P 1'
#
loop_
_entity.id
_entity.type
_entity.pdbx_description
1 polymer ?
#
loop_
_entity_poly.entity_id
_entity_poly.type
_entity_poly.pdbx_seq_one_letter_code
_entity_poly.pdbx_strand_id
1 'polypeptide(L)'
;MTASTQVHRRTHVKADGRKLFLYGWRPHGLPLTEELEPGPAPQPHLRWHPLRGEWVGYASHRQERTFKPPAEFCPLCPVQPHGFPGEVPFADFEIAVFENRFPAFHPDAPAPPELPIPTAPAKG
;
A
#
# COMPACT_ATOMS: atom_id res chain seq x y z
N MET A 1 5.04 9.52 -38.36
CA MET A 1 3.72 9.59 -37.70
C MET A 1 3.82 8.80 -36.40
N THR A 2 4.03 9.46 -35.27
CA THR A 2 4.00 8.81 -33.95
C THR A 2 2.56 8.51 -33.59
N ALA A 3 2.19 7.24 -33.57
CA ALA A 3 0.89 6.83 -33.05
C ALA A 3 0.84 7.20 -31.56
N SER A 4 -0.12 8.04 -31.17
CA SER A 4 -0.39 8.32 -29.76
C SER A 4 -0.98 7.06 -29.13
N THR A 5 -0.23 6.39 -28.25
CA THR A 5 -0.74 5.21 -27.55
C THR A 5 -1.73 5.64 -26.49
N GLN A 6 -3.00 5.28 -26.66
CA GLN A 6 -4.04 5.55 -25.67
C GLN A 6 -3.80 4.69 -24.42
N VAL A 7 -3.77 5.34 -23.25
CA VAL A 7 -3.69 4.67 -21.94
C VAL A 7 -5.09 4.60 -21.33
N HIS A 8 -5.48 3.41 -20.91
CA HIS A 8 -6.70 3.16 -20.16
C HIS A 8 -6.39 3.15 -18.66
N ARG A 9 -7.34 3.61 -17.84
CA ARG A 9 -7.23 3.62 -16.38
C ARG A 9 -8.48 3.03 -15.76
N ARG A 10 -8.30 2.17 -14.75
CA ARG A 10 -9.35 1.73 -13.83
C ARG A 10 -9.02 2.16 -12.41
N THR A 11 -10.04 2.57 -11.67
CA THR A 11 -9.93 2.89 -10.23
C THR A 11 -10.71 1.86 -9.44
N HIS A 12 -10.13 1.41 -8.33
CA HIS A 12 -10.74 0.53 -7.35
C HIS A 12 -10.49 1.08 -5.94
N VAL A 13 -11.47 0.89 -5.05
CA VAL A 13 -11.31 1.16 -3.61
C VAL A 13 -11.27 -0.20 -2.93
N LYS A 14 -10.16 -0.46 -2.25
CA LYS A 14 -9.89 -1.72 -1.56
C LYS A 14 -10.83 -1.90 -0.36
N ALA A 15 -10.95 -3.13 0.12
CA ALA A 15 -11.77 -3.48 1.28
C ALA A 15 -11.37 -2.67 2.55
N ASP A 16 -10.11 -2.26 2.65
CA ASP A 16 -9.57 -1.43 3.74
C ASP A 16 -9.62 0.09 3.44
N GLY A 17 -10.32 0.50 2.39
CA GLY A 17 -10.49 1.90 1.99
C GLY A 17 -9.33 2.48 1.17
N ARG A 18 -8.23 1.75 1.01
CA ARG A 18 -7.08 2.22 0.20
C ARG A 18 -7.42 2.28 -1.28
N LYS A 19 -6.83 3.23 -2.00
CA LYS A 19 -7.01 3.40 -3.44
C LYS A 19 -6.06 2.51 -4.22
N LEU A 20 -6.59 1.94 -5.31
CA LEU A 20 -5.84 1.22 -6.34
C LEU A 20 -6.19 1.81 -7.71
N PHE A 21 -5.16 2.14 -8.48
CA PHE A 21 -5.24 2.59 -9.85
C PHE A 21 -4.52 1.59 -10.74
N LEU A 22 -5.20 1.12 -11.78
CA LEU A 22 -4.64 0.26 -12.81
C LEU A 22 -4.50 1.06 -14.09
N TYR A 23 -3.39 0.88 -14.79
CA TYR A 23 -3.13 1.49 -16.07
C TYR A 23 -2.73 0.43 -17.09
N GLY A 24 -3.17 0.65 -18.33
CA GLY A 24 -2.85 -0.27 -19.40
C GLY A 24 -3.14 0.20 -20.81
N TRP A 25 -2.74 -0.62 -21.77
CA TRP A 25 -2.93 -0.32 -23.21
C TRP A 25 -4.28 -0.81 -23.75
N ARG A 26 -5.02 -1.59 -22.94
CA ARG A 26 -6.35 -2.09 -23.26
C ARG A 26 -7.33 -1.68 -22.15
N PRO A 27 -8.63 -1.53 -22.45
CA PRO A 27 -9.64 -1.34 -21.42
C PRO A 27 -9.61 -2.47 -20.39
N HIS A 28 -9.64 -2.13 -19.11
CA HIS A 28 -9.71 -3.09 -18.00
C HIS A 28 -11.15 -3.55 -17.81
N GLY A 29 -11.43 -4.84 -18.03
CA GLY A 29 -12.79 -5.39 -18.06
C GLY A 29 -12.99 -6.62 -17.19
N LEU A 30 -11.92 -7.19 -16.64
CA LEU A 30 -12.04 -8.40 -15.82
C LEU A 30 -12.72 -8.10 -14.46
N PRO A 31 -13.47 -9.07 -13.90
CA PRO A 31 -14.05 -8.91 -12.57
C PRO A 31 -12.95 -8.83 -11.49
N LEU A 32 -13.35 -8.31 -10.32
CA LEU A 32 -12.54 -8.39 -9.10
C LEU A 32 -12.28 -9.88 -8.75
N THR A 33 -11.04 -10.21 -8.37
CA THR A 33 -10.68 -11.54 -7.88
C THR A 33 -10.55 -11.55 -6.35
N GLU A 34 -9.67 -12.37 -5.79
CA GLU A 34 -9.50 -12.51 -4.34
C GLU A 34 -8.70 -11.32 -3.78
N GLU A 35 -9.36 -10.53 -2.94
CA GLU A 35 -8.76 -9.36 -2.29
C GLU A 35 -8.38 -9.66 -0.83
N LEU A 36 -7.31 -9.05 -0.34
CA LEU A 36 -6.94 -9.15 1.07
C LEU A 36 -7.98 -8.51 1.98
N GLU A 37 -8.31 -9.22 3.05
CA GLU A 37 -9.13 -8.69 4.15
C GLU A 37 -8.48 -7.44 4.79
N PRO A 38 -9.30 -6.53 5.37
CA PRO A 38 -8.80 -5.37 6.08
C PRO A 38 -7.88 -5.74 7.25
N GLY A 39 -6.74 -5.05 7.33
CA GLY A 39 -5.82 -5.16 8.46
C GLY A 39 -6.09 -4.13 9.56
N PRO A 40 -5.35 -4.19 10.68
CA PRO A 40 -5.38 -3.13 11.69
C PRO A 40 -4.90 -1.80 11.10
N ALA A 41 -5.51 -0.70 11.55
CA ALA A 41 -5.11 0.64 11.11
C ALA A 41 -3.64 0.95 11.50
N PRO A 42 -2.84 1.52 10.59
CA PRO A 42 -1.44 1.82 10.87
C PRO A 42 -1.32 2.98 11.87
N GLN A 43 -0.44 2.82 12.86
CA GLN A 43 -0.16 3.83 13.88
C GLN A 43 1.32 4.28 13.85
N PRO A 44 1.79 4.94 12.78
CA PRO A 44 3.17 5.43 12.71
C PRO A 44 3.34 6.76 13.46
N HIS A 45 4.53 6.97 14.02
CA HIS A 45 4.90 8.23 14.69
C HIS A 45 6.38 8.56 14.52
N LEU A 46 6.75 9.80 14.83
CA LEU A 46 8.13 10.27 14.81
C LEU A 46 8.64 10.43 16.25
N ARG A 47 9.94 10.16 16.43
CA ARG A 47 10.68 10.46 17.68
C ARG A 47 11.92 11.28 17.36
N TRP A 48 12.21 12.29 18.16
CA TRP A 48 13.40 13.14 17.99
C TRP A 48 14.67 12.45 18.48
N HIS A 49 15.72 12.44 17.66
CA HIS A 49 17.03 11.90 18.00
C HIS A 49 17.99 13.04 18.40
N PRO A 50 18.27 13.26 19.70
CA PRO A 50 18.96 14.47 20.17
C PRO A 50 20.41 14.58 19.71
N LEU A 51 21.15 13.47 19.61
CA LEU A 51 22.55 13.50 19.18
C LEU A 51 22.73 13.75 17.67
N ARG A 52 21.69 13.48 16.88
CA ARG A 52 21.70 13.61 15.41
C ARG A 52 20.91 14.82 14.94
N GLY A 53 20.04 15.38 15.79
CA GLY A 53 19.20 16.50 15.45
C GLY A 53 18.17 16.17 14.36
N GLU A 54 17.59 14.97 14.37
CA GLU A 54 16.67 14.52 13.32
C GLU A 54 15.44 13.78 13.87
N TRP A 55 14.37 13.75 13.08
CA TRP A 55 13.17 12.95 13.34
C TRP A 55 13.33 11.54 12.76
N VAL A 56 13.05 10.53 13.57
CA VAL A 56 13.09 9.11 13.16
C VAL A 56 11.68 8.53 13.14
N GLY A 57 11.30 7.89 12.03
CA GLY A 57 10.01 7.24 11.88
C GLY A 57 9.94 5.86 12.55
N TYR A 58 8.89 5.65 13.34
CA TYR A 58 8.55 4.40 13.99
C TYR A 58 7.22 3.90 13.45
N ALA A 59 7.19 2.68 12.94
CA ALA A 59 6.00 2.05 12.37
C ALA A 59 5.97 0.57 12.77
N SER A 60 5.55 0.29 14.01
CA SER A 60 5.59 -1.05 14.62
C SER A 60 4.79 -2.08 13.83
N HIS A 61 3.65 -1.70 13.27
CA HIS A 61 2.80 -2.54 12.41
C HIS A 61 3.55 -3.11 11.19
N ARG A 62 4.70 -2.55 10.80
CA ARG A 62 5.55 -3.12 9.73
C ARG A 62 6.19 -4.46 10.11
N GLN A 63 6.18 -4.86 11.38
CA GLN A 63 6.62 -6.19 11.81
C GLN A 63 5.69 -7.31 11.33
N GLU A 64 4.44 -6.99 11.00
CA GLU A 64 3.44 -7.93 10.48
C GLU A 64 3.54 -8.09 8.95
N ARG A 65 4.50 -7.43 8.30
CA ARG A 65 4.72 -7.56 6.87
C ARG A 65 5.09 -8.99 6.50
N THR A 66 4.48 -9.49 5.42
CA THR A 66 4.89 -10.73 4.78
C THR A 66 6.40 -10.70 4.49
N PHE A 67 7.15 -11.59 5.14
CA PHE A 67 8.60 -11.69 4.99
C PHE A 67 8.97 -12.93 4.18
N LYS A 68 9.50 -12.73 2.98
CA LYS A 68 9.93 -13.79 2.05
C LYS A 68 8.85 -14.88 1.87
N PRO A 69 7.67 -14.50 1.33
CA PRO A 69 6.68 -15.51 1.00
C PRO A 69 7.23 -16.48 -0.06
N PRO A 70 6.73 -17.72 -0.12
CA PRO A 70 6.97 -18.61 -1.26
C PRO A 70 6.56 -17.92 -2.57
N ALA A 71 7.11 -18.37 -3.70
CA ALA A 71 6.93 -17.68 -4.99
C ALA A 71 5.45 -17.62 -5.43
N GLU A 72 4.68 -18.65 -5.09
CA GLU A 72 3.24 -18.75 -5.33
C GLU A 72 2.41 -17.75 -4.50
N PHE A 73 2.99 -17.14 -3.46
CA PHE A 73 2.37 -16.12 -2.61
C PHE A 73 3.00 -14.73 -2.84
N CYS A 74 3.32 -14.41 -4.10
CA CYS A 74 3.83 -13.11 -4.48
C CYS A 74 2.86 -11.98 -4.10
N PRO A 75 3.20 -11.09 -3.15
CA PRO A 75 2.24 -10.14 -2.56
C PRO A 75 1.85 -9.00 -3.51
N LEU A 76 2.63 -8.80 -4.58
CA LEU A 76 2.47 -7.73 -5.56
C LEU A 76 2.05 -8.25 -6.94
N CYS A 77 1.94 -9.56 -7.10
CA CYS A 77 1.58 -10.14 -8.38
C CYS A 77 0.07 -9.97 -8.64
N PRO A 78 -0.35 -9.93 -9.91
CA PRO A 78 -1.76 -9.95 -10.26
C PRO A 78 -2.43 -11.20 -9.68
N VAL A 79 -3.50 -11.03 -8.90
CA VAL A 79 -4.24 -12.16 -8.34
C VAL A 79 -5.07 -12.81 -9.44
N GLN A 80 -4.73 -14.07 -9.76
CA GLN A 80 -5.49 -14.87 -10.71
C GLN A 80 -6.88 -15.24 -10.15
N PRO A 81 -7.89 -15.48 -10.99
CA PRO A 81 -9.16 -16.04 -10.53
C PRO A 81 -8.95 -17.33 -9.73
N HIS A 82 -9.55 -17.42 -8.55
CA HIS A 82 -9.37 -18.53 -7.59
C HIS A 82 -7.94 -18.70 -7.04
N GLY A 83 -7.10 -17.67 -7.18
CA GLY A 83 -5.76 -17.61 -6.58
C GLY A 83 -5.78 -17.19 -5.11
N PHE A 84 -4.60 -17.05 -4.51
CA PHE A 84 -4.50 -16.54 -3.14
C PHE A 84 -4.77 -15.02 -3.09
N PRO A 85 -5.45 -14.52 -2.04
CA PRO A 85 -5.68 -13.09 -1.85
C PRO A 85 -4.38 -12.28 -1.88
N GLY A 86 -4.40 -11.14 -2.57
CA GLY A 86 -3.22 -10.29 -2.76
C GLY A 86 -3.53 -8.79 -2.77
N GLU A 87 -2.48 -7.98 -2.92
CA GLU A 87 -2.64 -6.52 -2.90
C GLU A 87 -3.30 -5.97 -4.17
N VAL A 88 -3.26 -6.71 -5.29
CA VAL A 88 -3.80 -6.29 -6.59
C VAL A 88 -4.78 -7.35 -7.11
N PRO A 89 -6.09 -7.25 -6.77
CA PRO A 89 -7.12 -8.25 -7.08
C PRO A 89 -7.64 -8.16 -8.53
N PHE A 90 -6.73 -7.97 -9.48
CA PHE A 90 -7.01 -7.89 -10.92
C PHE A 90 -5.89 -8.55 -11.71
N ALA A 91 -6.20 -9.09 -12.89
CA ALA A 91 -5.22 -9.80 -13.73
C ALA A 91 -4.84 -9.03 -15.00
N ASP A 92 -5.64 -8.03 -15.41
CA ASP A 92 -5.47 -7.26 -16.64
C ASP A 92 -4.92 -5.86 -16.36
N PHE A 93 -3.60 -5.68 -16.29
CA PHE A 93 -2.95 -4.36 -16.24
C PHE A 93 -1.48 -4.43 -16.62
N GLU A 94 -0.92 -3.29 -17.01
CA GLU A 94 0.53 -3.11 -17.18
C GLU A 94 1.18 -2.43 -15.97
N ILE A 95 0.46 -1.51 -15.30
CA ILE A 95 0.94 -0.82 -14.10
C ILE A 95 -0.17 -0.76 -13.05
N ALA A 96 0.18 -1.08 -11.79
CA ALA A 96 -0.68 -0.88 -10.63
C ALA A 96 -0.04 0.16 -9.68
N VAL A 97 -0.82 1.16 -9.27
CA VAL A 97 -0.44 2.18 -8.30
C VAL A 97 -1.42 2.12 -7.13
N PHE A 98 -0.94 1.92 -5.92
CA PHE A 98 -1.79 1.75 -4.75
C PHE A 98 -1.14 2.29 -3.48
N GLU A 99 -1.96 2.60 -2.49
CA GLU A 99 -1.48 3.06 -1.18
C GLU A 99 -0.84 1.90 -0.42
N ASN A 100 0.32 2.11 0.20
CA ASN A 100 1.05 1.06 0.90
C ASN A 100 0.24 0.51 2.09
N ARG A 101 0.09 -0.81 2.21
CA ARG A 101 -0.62 -1.46 3.34
C ARG A 101 0.02 -1.19 4.70
N PHE A 102 1.33 -0.93 4.71
CA PHE A 102 2.12 -0.73 5.94
C PHE A 102 2.89 0.60 5.89
N PRO A 103 2.20 1.75 5.82
CA PRO A 103 2.82 3.04 5.55
C PRO A 103 3.65 3.52 6.75
N ALA A 104 4.81 4.11 6.47
CA ALA A 104 5.61 4.78 7.51
C ALA A 104 5.14 6.21 7.80
N PHE A 105 4.37 6.79 6.88
CA PHE A 105 3.76 8.11 6.97
C PHE A 105 2.34 8.06 6.42
N HIS A 106 1.42 8.76 7.05
CA HIS A 106 0.01 8.78 6.66
C HIS A 106 -0.56 10.20 6.78
N PRO A 107 -1.37 10.70 5.84
CA PRO A 107 -1.95 12.05 5.91
C PRO A 107 -2.65 12.31 7.24
N ASP A 108 -3.42 11.32 7.69
CA ASP A 108 -4.15 11.33 8.96
C ASP A 108 -3.43 10.55 10.07
N ALA A 109 -2.08 10.64 10.14
CA ALA A 109 -1.33 9.93 11.17
C ALA A 109 -1.84 10.27 12.59
N PRO A 110 -2.03 9.26 13.46
CA PRO A 110 -2.63 9.46 14.77
C PRO A 110 -1.71 10.26 15.70
N ALA A 111 -2.27 10.67 16.85
CA ALA A 111 -1.48 11.27 17.91
C ALA A 111 -0.37 10.30 18.36
N PRO A 112 0.88 10.77 18.52
CA PRO A 112 1.97 9.93 18.97
C PRO A 112 1.81 9.56 20.47
N PRO A 113 2.46 8.49 20.93
CA PRO A 113 2.53 8.19 22.36
C PRO A 113 3.32 9.25 23.12
N GLU A 114 2.93 9.52 24.37
CA GLU A 114 3.71 10.37 25.28
C GLU A 114 4.98 9.65 25.71
N LEU A 115 6.14 10.27 25.48
CA LEU A 115 7.46 9.73 25.81
C LEU A 115 8.36 10.80 26.44
N PRO A 116 9.45 10.42 27.15
CA PRO A 116 10.44 11.37 27.67
C PRO A 116 11.24 12.14 26.60
N ILE A 117 11.01 11.84 25.32
CA ILE A 117 11.62 12.51 24.17
C ILE A 117 10.51 13.12 23.31
N PRO A 118 10.78 14.22 22.59
CA PRO A 118 9.80 14.80 21.69
C PRO A 118 9.29 13.79 20.67
N THR A 119 7.98 13.76 20.50
CA THR A 119 7.28 12.92 19.51
C THR A 119 6.36 13.76 18.64
N ALA A 120 6.14 13.31 17.40
CA ALA A 120 5.20 13.95 16.48
C ALA A 120 4.40 12.90 15.68
N PRO A 121 3.19 13.22 15.20
CA PRO A 121 2.50 12.39 14.21
C PRO A 121 3.37 12.20 12.95
N ALA A 122 3.41 11.00 12.40
CA ALA A 122 4.13 10.72 11.15
C ALA A 122 3.29 11.12 9.91
N LYS A 123 3.03 12.41 9.74
CA LYS A 123 2.29 12.95 8.58
C LYS A 123 3.18 13.01 7.34
N GLY A 124 2.62 12.69 6.17
CA GLY A 124 3.28 12.74 4.87
C GLY A 124 2.30 12.88 3.72
#